data_AF-A0A2G9ZW47-F1
#
_entry.id   AF-A0A2G9ZW47-F1
#
_cell.length_a   1.000
_cell.length_b   1.000
_cell.length_c   1.000
_cell.angle_alpha   90.00
_cell.angle_beta   90.00
_cell.angle_gamma   90.00
#
_symmetry.space_group_name_H-M   'P 1'
#
loop_
_entity.id
_entity.type
_entity.pdbx_description
1 polymer ?
#
loop_
_entity_poly.entity_id
_entity_poly.type
_entity_poly.pdbx_seq_one_letter_code
_entity_poly.pdbx_strand_id
1 'polypeptide(L)'
;MRFIDEATIFVKAGDGGQGCVSFRREKYIPRGGPDGGDGGKGGDVIILTTSRRRTLSQFRFKKSLKAKNGGYGQGSQKSGKKGEDL
;
A
#
# COMPACT_ATOMS: atom_id res chain seq x y z
N MET A 1 13.01 -41.84 -0.89
CA MET A 1 12.07 -41.03 -0.09
C MET A 1 12.17 -39.59 -0.59
N ARG A 2 11.07 -38.96 -1.02
CA ARG A 2 11.07 -37.59 -1.56
C ARG A 2 10.43 -36.66 -0.53
N PHE A 3 11.19 -35.69 -0.03
CA PHE A 3 10.69 -34.67 0.90
C PHE A 3 10.00 -33.57 0.10
N ILE A 4 8.76 -33.24 0.49
CA ILE A 4 7.97 -32.16 -0.08
C ILE A 4 7.67 -31.19 1.06
N ASP A 5 7.99 -29.91 0.85
CA ASP A 5 7.71 -28.82 1.79
C ASP A 5 6.60 -27.95 1.18
N GLU A 6 5.52 -27.74 1.94
CA GLU A 6 4.34 -27.00 1.51
C GLU A 6 3.91 -26.01 2.60
N ALA A 7 3.53 -24.80 2.19
CA ALA A 7 3.02 -23.78 3.08
C ALA A 7 1.88 -22.99 2.43
N THR A 8 0.78 -22.84 3.16
CA THR A 8 -0.34 -21.97 2.77
C THR A 8 -0.21 -20.63 3.50
N ILE A 9 -0.24 -19.54 2.74
CA ILE A 9 -0.18 -18.16 3.26
C ILE A 9 -1.34 -17.34 2.72
N PHE A 10 -1.80 -16.39 3.53
CA PHE A 10 -2.74 -15.34 3.12
C PHE A 10 -1.97 -14.07 2.84
N VAL A 11 -2.07 -13.59 1.60
CA VAL A 11 -1.49 -12.33 1.16
C VAL A 11 -2.59 -11.33 0.86
N LYS A 12 -2.40 -10.07 1.28
CA LYS A 12 -3.26 -8.95 0.91
C LYS A 12 -2.39 -7.77 0.46
N ALA A 13 -2.67 -7.23 -0.72
CA ALA A 13 -2.11 -5.95 -1.13
C ALA A 13 -2.59 -4.81 -0.22
N GLY A 14 -1.88 -3.68 -0.27
CA GLY A 14 -2.31 -2.46 0.37
C GLY A 14 -3.57 -1.92 -0.28
N ASP A 15 -4.49 -1.42 0.52
CA ASP A 15 -5.64 -0.68 0.01
C ASP A 15 -5.17 0.68 -0.55
N GLY A 16 -5.82 1.16 -1.61
CA GLY A 16 -5.59 2.51 -2.12
C GLY A 16 -6.02 3.57 -1.11
N GLY A 17 -5.27 4.67 -1.04
CA GLY A 17 -5.66 5.83 -0.25
C GLY A 17 -6.90 6.51 -0.85
N GLN A 18 -7.69 7.19 -0.01
CA GLN A 18 -8.81 7.98 -0.51
C GLN A 18 -8.32 9.33 -1.02
N GLY A 19 -8.97 9.86 -2.07
CA GLY A 19 -8.79 11.24 -2.51
C GLY A 19 -9.37 12.24 -1.51
N CYS A 20 -8.96 13.50 -1.62
CA CYS A 20 -9.43 14.57 -0.76
C CYS A 20 -10.39 15.49 -1.52
N VAL A 21 -11.50 15.87 -0.90
CA VAL A 21 -12.34 16.97 -1.39
C VAL A 21 -11.95 18.24 -0.61
N SER A 22 -11.27 19.17 -1.28
CA SER A 22 -10.78 20.41 -0.70
C SER A 22 -10.93 21.57 -1.69
N PHE A 23 -11.08 22.78 -1.15
CA PHE A 23 -11.14 24.03 -1.91
C PHE A 23 -10.17 25.04 -1.31
N ARG A 24 -9.50 25.81 -2.18
CA ARG A 24 -8.58 26.87 -1.76
C ARG A 24 -9.33 27.96 -1.01
N ARG A 25 -8.76 28.42 0.11
CA ARG A 25 -9.30 29.52 0.91
C ARG A 25 -8.20 30.56 1.14
N GLU A 26 -8.38 31.72 0.51
CA GLU A 26 -7.44 32.85 0.61
C GLU A 26 -8.22 34.13 0.91
N LYS A 27 -7.63 35.01 1.73
CA LYS A 27 -8.31 36.18 2.33
C LYS A 27 -8.99 37.12 1.30
N TYR A 28 -8.46 37.21 0.09
CA TYR A 28 -8.95 38.10 -0.97
C TYR A 28 -9.51 37.35 -2.18
N ILE A 29 -9.73 36.04 -2.07
CA ILE A 29 -10.30 35.21 -3.13
C ILE A 29 -11.63 34.63 -2.62
N PRO A 30 -12.78 35.19 -3.03
CA PRO A 30 -14.08 34.79 -2.50
C PRO A 30 -14.48 33.35 -2.86
N ARG A 31 -13.95 32.80 -3.96
CA ARG A 31 -14.15 31.40 -4.37
C ARG A 31 -12.85 30.83 -4.94
N GLY A 32 -12.06 30.19 -4.08
CA GLY A 32 -10.92 29.42 -4.55
C GLY A 32 -11.37 28.14 -5.25
N GLY A 33 -10.65 27.74 -6.30
CA GLY A 33 -10.90 26.50 -7.01
C GLY A 33 -10.65 25.25 -6.14
N PRO A 34 -11.05 24.07 -6.62
CA PRO A 34 -10.74 22.80 -5.96
C PRO A 34 -9.23 22.56 -5.88
N ASP A 35 -8.76 22.07 -4.74
CA ASP A 35 -7.35 21.72 -4.49
C ASP A 35 -7.20 20.41 -3.72
N GLY A 36 -8.16 19.51 -3.86
CA GLY A 36 -8.04 18.16 -3.33
C GLY A 36 -7.02 17.34 -4.10
N GLY A 37 -6.06 16.73 -3.40
CA GLY A 37 -5.13 15.75 -3.99
C GLY A 37 -5.70 14.33 -4.03
N ASP A 38 -5.11 13.49 -4.88
CA ASP A 38 -5.49 12.10 -5.06
C ASP A 38 -4.99 11.20 -3.92
N GLY A 39 -5.62 10.04 -3.76
CA GLY A 39 -5.12 9.00 -2.87
C GLY A 39 -3.90 8.27 -3.44
N GLY A 40 -3.00 7.83 -2.57
CA GLY A 40 -1.82 7.06 -2.97
C GLY A 40 -2.16 5.62 -3.33
N LYS A 41 -1.36 5.00 -4.21
CA LYS A 41 -1.45 3.56 -4.49
C LYS A 41 -1.13 2.76 -3.23
N GLY A 42 -1.87 1.68 -2.95
CA GLY A 42 -1.46 0.68 -1.97
C GLY A 42 -0.23 -0.10 -2.42
N GLY A 43 0.54 -0.63 -1.47
CA GLY A 43 1.73 -1.43 -1.73
C GLY A 43 1.39 -2.80 -2.33
N ASP A 44 2.27 -3.30 -3.16
CA ASP A 44 2.17 -4.63 -3.77
C ASP A 44 2.73 -5.70 -2.82
N VAL A 45 2.35 -6.97 -3.02
CA VAL A 45 2.98 -8.12 -2.36
C VAL A 45 3.78 -8.89 -3.40
N ILE A 46 5.07 -9.04 -3.19
CA ILE A 46 6.02 -9.57 -4.18
C ILE A 46 6.68 -10.84 -3.63
N ILE A 47 6.49 -11.97 -4.32
CA ILE A 47 7.19 -13.20 -3.99
C ILE A 47 8.53 -13.21 -4.73
N LEU A 48 9.62 -13.08 -3.98
CA LEU A 48 10.98 -13.15 -4.52
C LEU A 48 11.64 -14.49 -4.19
N THR A 49 12.22 -15.13 -5.20
CA THR A 49 12.95 -16.39 -5.07
C THR A 49 14.43 -16.14 -4.80
N THR A 50 15.05 -16.93 -3.93
CA THR A 50 16.50 -16.88 -3.67
C THR A 50 17.07 -18.29 -3.51
N SER A 51 18.27 -18.53 -4.03
CA SER A 51 18.99 -19.81 -3.90
C SER A 51 19.50 -20.07 -2.47
N ARG A 52 19.51 -19.06 -1.61
CA ARG A 52 20.01 -19.16 -0.23
C ARG A 52 19.02 -19.80 0.74
N ARG A 53 17.73 -19.85 0.40
CA ARG A 53 16.68 -20.45 1.25
C ARG A 53 16.26 -21.80 0.69
N ARG A 54 16.28 -22.83 1.54
CA ARG A 54 16.03 -24.22 1.17
C ARG A 54 14.70 -24.77 1.71
N THR A 55 14.00 -24.01 2.55
CA THR A 55 12.75 -24.42 3.21
C THR A 55 11.75 -23.27 3.25
N LEU A 56 10.46 -23.62 3.35
CA LEU A 56 9.33 -22.70 3.54
C LEU A 56 8.97 -22.49 5.01
N SER A 57 9.83 -22.94 5.94
CA SER A 57 9.57 -22.88 7.39
C SER A 57 9.22 -21.48 7.90
N GLN A 58 9.74 -20.43 7.27
CA GLN A 58 9.41 -19.04 7.57
C GLN A 58 7.92 -18.69 7.42
N PHE A 59 7.23 -19.34 6.49
CA PHE A 59 5.82 -19.11 6.17
C PHE A 59 4.88 -19.91 7.10
N ARG A 60 5.42 -20.85 7.88
CA ARG A 60 4.64 -21.64 8.84
C ARG A 60 4.11 -20.82 10.01
N PHE A 61 4.88 -19.82 10.46
CA PHE A 61 4.55 -19.00 11.63
C PHE A 61 3.86 -17.67 11.27
N LYS A 62 4.25 -17.03 10.15
CA LYS A 62 3.60 -15.83 9.63
C LYS A 62 2.66 -16.19 8.48
N LYS A 63 1.41 -16.51 8.83
CA LYS A 63 0.37 -16.90 7.85
C LYS A 63 -0.31 -15.72 7.16
N SER A 64 -0.20 -14.50 7.69
CA SER A 64 -0.80 -13.30 7.07
C SER A 64 0.26 -12.25 6.77
N LEU A 65 0.33 -11.88 5.50
CA LEU A 65 1.25 -10.90 4.95
C LEU A 65 0.42 -9.80 4.29
N LYS A 66 0.50 -8.57 4.80
CA LYS A 66 -0.27 -7.44 4.29
C LYS A 66 0.68 -6.30 3.92
N ALA A 67 0.65 -5.87 2.67
CA ALA A 67 1.38 -4.69 2.24
C ALA A 67 0.74 -3.41 2.80
N LYS A 68 1.50 -2.31 2.79
CA LYS A 68 1.07 -1.06 3.42
C LYS A 68 0.05 -0.35 2.54
N ASN A 69 -0.97 0.25 3.15
CA ASN A 69 -1.96 1.04 2.43
C ASN A 69 -1.36 2.33 1.87
N GLY A 70 -1.97 2.84 0.81
CA GLY A 70 -1.67 4.16 0.28
C GLY A 70 -2.11 5.27 1.25
N GLY A 71 -1.38 6.37 1.26
CA GLY A 71 -1.73 7.57 2.02
C GLY A 71 -2.94 8.28 1.43
N TYR A 72 -3.68 9.00 2.27
CA TYR A 72 -4.78 9.85 1.83
C TYR A 72 -4.27 11.07 1.06
N GLY A 73 -5.06 11.52 0.08
CA GLY A 73 -4.89 12.84 -0.51
C GLY A 73 -5.14 13.93 0.52
N GLN A 74 -4.59 15.11 0.28
CA GLN A 74 -4.75 16.30 1.13
C GLN A 74 -5.05 17.53 0.28
N GLY A 75 -5.49 18.61 0.93
CA GLY A 75 -5.64 19.91 0.28
C GLY A 75 -4.33 20.44 -0.28
N SER A 76 -4.40 21.55 -1.03
CA SER A 76 -3.28 22.13 -1.76
C SER A 76 -2.67 21.19 -2.81
N GLN A 77 -3.49 20.39 -3.49
CA GLN A 77 -3.11 19.45 -4.56
C GLN A 77 -2.10 18.39 -4.10
N LYS A 78 -2.09 18.06 -2.80
CA LYS A 78 -1.12 17.12 -2.22
C LYS A 78 -1.63 15.69 -2.35
N SER A 79 -1.04 14.95 -3.29
CA SER A 79 -1.37 13.53 -3.47
C SER A 79 -0.80 12.66 -2.34
N GLY A 80 -1.54 11.61 -2.00
CA GLY A 80 -1.16 10.64 -0.97
C GLY A 80 0.08 9.83 -1.35
N LYS A 81 0.88 9.48 -0.34
CA LYS A 81 2.10 8.66 -0.54
C LYS A 81 1.74 7.24 -0.99
N LYS A 82 2.58 6.64 -1.81
CA LYS A 82 2.47 5.21 -2.13
C LYS A 82 2.72 4.37 -0.88
N GLY A 83 1.95 3.31 -0.71
CA GLY A 83 2.21 2.26 0.27
C GLY A 83 3.53 1.57 -0.05
N GLU A 84 4.23 1.14 0.99
CA GLU A 84 5.44 0.31 0.86
C GLU A 84 5.04 -1.12 0.47
N ASP A 85 5.76 -1.65 -0.53
CA ASP A 85 5.63 -3.03 -0.97
C ASP A 85 6.15 -4.01 0.09
N LEU A 86 5.64 -5.23 0.05
CA LEU A 86 5.98 -6.33 0.96
C LEU A 86 6.61 -7.52 0.23
#